data_AF-E3RYL3-F1
#
_entry.id   AF-E3RYL3-F1
#
_cell.length_a   1.000
_cell.length_b   1.000
_cell.length_c   1.000
_cell.angle_alpha   90.00
_cell.angle_beta   90.00
_cell.angle_gamma   90.00
#
_symmetry.space_group_name_H-M   'P 1'
#
loop_
_entity.id
_entity.type
_entity.pdbx_description
1 polymer ?
#
loop_
_entity_poly.entity_id
_entity_poly.type
_entity_poly.pdbx_seq_one_letter_code
_entity_poly.pdbx_strand_id
1 'polypeptide(L)'
;MANQTGIVWQSPPIQNYFLTMALNYDQYTKTTCAYLGFETGTKRTSPATPGDQLLALLTFLLHKADHPMLLPVFASGVWVERFQLSNHRTSTALRKIQEDIGLLGPYLNKKKPSRKKQSNGFVKQSTGIVKQPVDLDSLHSRILSQHAFLTSGVSEFLTDLFPSTIEALEAFKTLRSPHSNQPSQQSNAFKMENEIEDYVKHMRIRANRELQHRDRMLSRMDVYFQVLYSLMQQEVARETKRDSSAMKSISLLTMIFLPATAIATVISPFIDLDADKTRLVMAPQFYVFWAVSAPVTIAVIIAWIMWLQRAEIARFIYGT
;
A
#
# COMPACT_ATOMS: atom_id res chain seq x y z
N MET A 1 -36.03 35.56 25.42
CA MET A 1 -34.83 34.69 25.36
C MET A 1 -34.42 34.63 23.90
N ALA A 2 -33.21 35.09 23.57
CA ALA A 2 -32.77 35.28 22.19
C ALA A 2 -32.62 33.93 21.48
N ASN A 3 -33.43 33.69 20.46
CA ASN A 3 -33.31 32.57 19.54
C ASN A 3 -32.12 32.85 18.59
N GLN A 4 -30.89 32.76 19.10
CA GLN A 4 -29.71 32.77 18.24
C GLN A 4 -29.52 31.37 17.66
N THR A 5 -29.81 31.20 16.38
CA THR A 5 -29.56 29.97 15.64
C THR A 5 -28.15 30.04 15.05
N GLY A 6 -27.19 29.43 15.74
CA GLY A 6 -25.83 29.24 15.26
C GLY A 6 -25.70 27.94 14.48
N ILE A 7 -25.00 27.96 13.34
CA ILE A 7 -24.63 26.77 12.59
C ILE A 7 -23.12 26.66 12.63
N VAL A 8 -22.60 25.56 13.18
CA VAL A 8 -21.18 25.23 13.09
C VAL A 8 -21.03 24.14 12.04
N TRP A 9 -20.14 24.39 11.09
CA TRP A 9 -19.80 23.46 10.02
C TRP A 9 -18.32 23.19 10.06
N GLN A 10 -17.97 21.90 10.04
CA GLN A 10 -16.60 21.45 10.15
C GLN A 10 -16.33 20.39 9.09
N SER A 11 -15.31 20.61 8.27
CA SER A 11 -14.94 19.64 7.23
C SER A 11 -14.11 18.49 7.82
N PRO A 12 -14.25 17.25 7.32
CA PRO A 12 -13.31 16.17 7.63
C PRO A 12 -11.89 16.50 7.16
N PRO A 13 -10.84 16.09 7.90
CA PRO A 13 -9.47 16.39 7.55
C PRO A 13 -9.03 15.62 6.29
N ILE A 14 -8.50 16.33 5.29
CA ILE A 14 -7.93 15.73 4.07
C ILE A 14 -6.51 16.26 3.88
N GLN A 15 -5.47 15.42 3.96
CA GLN A 15 -4.08 15.80 3.66
C GLN A 15 -3.61 17.09 4.36
N ASN A 16 -4.00 17.29 5.62
CA ASN A 16 -3.73 18.50 6.44
C ASN A 16 -4.49 19.76 6.03
N TYR A 17 -5.54 19.63 5.23
CA TYR A 17 -6.50 20.72 5.00
C TYR A 17 -7.72 20.51 5.88
N PHE A 18 -8.18 21.62 6.44
CA PHE A 18 -9.33 21.67 7.30
C PHE A 18 -10.02 23.03 7.19
N LEU A 19 -11.35 23.02 7.16
CA LEU A 19 -12.21 24.19 7.08
C LEU A 19 -13.22 24.14 8.22
N THR A 20 -13.21 25.20 9.03
CA THR A 20 -14.25 25.47 10.01
C THR A 20 -15.03 26.70 9.60
N MET A 21 -16.33 26.63 9.76
CA MET A 21 -17.21 27.76 9.63
C MET A 21 -18.17 27.81 10.80
N ALA A 22 -18.38 29.00 11.34
CA ALA A 22 -19.44 29.28 12.30
C ALA A 22 -20.31 30.41 11.75
N LEU A 23 -21.58 30.13 11.54
CA LEU A 23 -22.60 31.09 11.11
C LEU A 23 -23.46 31.43 12.32
N ASN A 24 -23.74 32.71 12.53
CA ASN A 24 -24.70 33.19 13.51
C ASN A 24 -25.73 34.06 12.80
N TYR A 25 -27.00 33.69 12.90
CA TYR A 25 -28.11 34.49 12.39
C TYR A 25 -28.74 35.28 13.53
N ASP A 26 -28.73 36.61 13.41
CA ASP A 26 -29.44 37.48 14.33
C ASP A 26 -30.81 37.86 13.77
N GLN A 27 -31.87 37.40 14.43
CA GLN A 27 -33.25 37.63 14.05
C GLN A 27 -33.67 39.11 14.15
N TYR A 28 -33.04 39.90 15.03
CA TYR A 28 -33.40 41.31 15.24
C TYR A 28 -32.85 42.22 14.14
N THR A 29 -31.57 42.03 13.78
CA THR A 29 -30.91 42.79 12.72
C THR A 29 -31.11 42.18 11.33
N LYS A 30 -31.63 40.94 11.24
CA LYS A 30 -31.71 40.13 10.02
C LYS A 30 -30.36 39.95 9.33
N THR A 31 -29.25 40.05 10.08
CA THR A 31 -27.91 39.86 9.55
C THR A 31 -27.41 38.46 9.85
N THR A 32 -26.65 37.88 8.90
CA THR A 32 -25.93 36.63 9.11
C THR A 32 -24.45 36.96 9.19
N CYS A 33 -23.83 36.71 10.33
CA CYS A 33 -22.38 36.84 10.51
C CYS A 33 -21.73 35.47 10.38
N ALA A 34 -20.62 35.39 9.65
CA ALA A 34 -19.88 34.15 9.45
C ALA A 34 -18.42 34.33 9.89
N TYR A 35 -17.92 33.42 10.70
CA TYR A 35 -16.49 33.21 10.89
C TYR A 35 -16.06 32.01 10.04
N LEU A 36 -14.95 32.15 9.32
CA LEU A 36 -14.48 31.12 8.42
C LEU A 36 -12.96 30.97 8.56
N GLY A 37 -12.55 29.81 9.06
CA GLY A 37 -11.17 29.46 9.34
C GLY A 37 -10.66 28.42 8.35
N PHE A 38 -9.50 28.69 7.75
CA PHE A 38 -8.80 27.75 6.89
C PHE A 38 -7.46 27.38 7.51
N GLU A 39 -7.23 26.09 7.71
CA GLU A 39 -5.90 25.59 8.00
C GLU A 39 -5.28 25.08 6.68
N THR A 40 -4.22 25.75 6.24
CA THR A 40 -3.43 25.34 5.08
C THR A 40 -2.13 24.72 5.57
N GLY A 41 -1.84 23.48 5.14
CA GLY A 41 -0.56 22.85 5.44
C GLY A 41 0.65 23.71 5.08
N THR A 42 1.76 23.49 5.79
CA THR A 42 3.02 24.29 5.83
C THR A 42 3.74 24.54 4.50
N LYS A 43 3.26 24.03 3.35
CA LYS A 43 3.87 24.26 2.03
C LYS A 43 2.85 24.79 1.02
N ARG A 44 2.93 26.09 0.74
CA ARG A 44 2.10 26.84 -0.22
C ARG A 44 2.51 26.58 -1.69
N THR A 45 2.72 25.33 -2.09
CA THR A 45 3.38 24.95 -3.37
C THR A 45 2.45 24.27 -4.40
N SER A 46 1.12 24.37 -4.28
CA SER A 46 0.16 23.82 -5.25
C SER A 46 -1.05 24.77 -5.46
N PRO A 47 -1.80 24.65 -6.58
CA PRO A 47 -2.72 25.70 -7.03
C PRO A 47 -3.89 25.87 -6.07
N ALA A 48 -4.41 27.11 -5.99
CA ALA A 48 -5.55 27.62 -5.23
C ALA A 48 -5.87 26.83 -3.96
N THR A 49 -5.72 27.41 -2.78
CA THR A 49 -6.16 26.76 -1.54
C THR A 49 -7.68 26.46 -1.61
N PRO A 50 -8.20 25.45 -0.89
CA PRO A 50 -9.65 25.23 -0.84
C PRO A 50 -10.41 26.49 -0.41
N GLY A 51 -9.76 27.36 0.37
CA GLY A 51 -10.29 28.68 0.69
C GLY A 51 -10.31 29.65 -0.48
N ASP A 52 -9.29 29.70 -1.32
CA ASP A 52 -9.30 30.53 -2.53
C ASP A 52 -10.42 30.09 -3.49
N GLN A 53 -10.68 28.78 -3.61
CA GLN A 53 -11.80 28.26 -4.39
C GLN A 53 -13.15 28.65 -3.80
N LEU A 54 -13.32 28.49 -2.48
CA LEU A 54 -14.55 28.92 -1.79
C LEU A 54 -14.77 30.42 -1.97
N LEU A 55 -13.73 31.25 -1.80
CA LEU A 55 -13.80 32.69 -1.98
C LEU A 55 -14.13 33.07 -3.43
N ALA A 56 -13.55 32.40 -4.41
CA ALA A 56 -13.88 32.62 -5.82
C ALA A 56 -15.35 32.29 -6.13
N LEU A 57 -15.86 31.16 -5.60
CA LEU A 57 -17.26 30.78 -5.73
C LEU A 57 -18.20 31.76 -5.02
N LEU A 58 -17.83 32.23 -3.83
CA LEU A 58 -18.61 33.22 -3.08
C LEU A 58 -18.64 34.57 -3.79
N THR A 59 -17.52 35.00 -4.38
CA THR A 59 -17.46 36.25 -5.16
C THR A 59 -18.35 36.15 -6.40
N PHE A 60 -18.40 34.98 -7.05
CA PHE A 60 -19.28 34.72 -8.18
C PHE A 60 -20.77 34.68 -7.79
N LEU A 61 -21.08 34.22 -6.58
CA LEU A 61 -22.46 34.01 -6.10
C LEU A 61 -22.98 35.11 -5.18
N LEU A 62 -22.22 36.19 -4.99
CA LEU A 62 -22.58 37.32 -4.12
C LEU A 62 -23.96 37.92 -4.48
N HIS A 63 -24.37 37.81 -5.76
CA HIS A 63 -25.68 38.27 -6.27
C HIS A 63 -26.87 37.35 -5.92
N LYS A 64 -26.64 36.14 -5.39
CA LYS A 64 -27.68 35.16 -5.01
C LYS A 64 -27.67 34.80 -3.51
N ALA A 65 -26.87 35.48 -2.71
CA ALA A 65 -26.51 35.09 -1.34
C ALA A 65 -27.53 35.50 -0.26
N ASP A 66 -28.84 35.31 -0.50
CA ASP A 66 -29.88 35.64 0.49
C ASP A 66 -30.16 34.47 1.47
N HIS A 67 -29.59 33.28 1.23
CA HIS A 67 -29.90 32.07 2.00
C HIS A 67 -28.73 31.66 2.93
N PRO A 68 -28.95 31.55 4.26
CA PRO A 68 -27.87 31.25 5.22
C PRO A 68 -27.27 29.83 5.06
N MET A 69 -28.04 28.86 4.53
CA MET A 69 -27.54 27.50 4.23
C MET A 69 -26.76 27.39 2.91
N LEU A 70 -26.63 28.46 2.14
CA LEU A 70 -25.90 28.43 0.88
C LEU A 70 -24.40 28.21 1.11
N LEU A 71 -23.84 28.82 2.16
CA LEU A 71 -22.41 28.74 2.47
C LEU A 71 -21.96 27.32 2.93
N PRO A 72 -22.66 26.64 3.86
CA PRO A 72 -22.36 25.25 4.23
C PRO A 72 -22.47 24.28 3.06
N VAL A 73 -23.46 24.49 2.20
CA VAL A 73 -23.71 23.61 1.05
C VAL A 73 -22.57 23.75 0.03
N PHE A 74 -22.13 24.97 -0.28
CA PHE A 74 -20.98 25.16 -1.15
C PHE A 74 -19.67 24.70 -0.52
N ALA A 75 -19.48 24.89 0.79
CA ALA A 75 -18.33 24.35 1.49
C ALA A 75 -18.26 22.82 1.37
N SER A 76 -19.39 22.13 1.51
CA SER A 76 -19.48 20.68 1.27
C SER A 76 -19.13 20.31 -0.18
N GLY A 77 -19.58 21.11 -1.15
CA GLY A 77 -19.29 20.96 -2.58
C GLY A 77 -17.80 21.00 -2.89
N VAL A 78 -17.12 22.06 -2.42
CA VAL A 78 -15.67 22.24 -2.56
C VAL A 78 -14.91 21.08 -1.91
N TRP A 79 -15.38 20.58 -0.77
CA TRP A 79 -14.73 19.48 -0.08
C TRP A 79 -14.86 18.15 -0.81
N VAL A 80 -16.00 17.86 -1.45
CA VAL A 80 -16.13 16.68 -2.33
C VAL A 80 -15.20 16.78 -3.53
N GLU A 81 -15.08 17.95 -4.15
CA GLU A 81 -14.16 18.14 -5.28
C GLU A 81 -12.71 17.91 -4.87
N ARG A 82 -12.33 18.40 -3.68
CA ARG A 82 -11.01 18.14 -3.11
C ARG A 82 -10.79 16.67 -2.81
N PHE A 83 -11.79 16.01 -2.29
CA PHE A 83 -11.77 14.57 -2.06
C PHE A 83 -11.54 13.79 -3.37
N GLN A 84 -12.25 14.15 -4.43
CA GLN A 84 -12.06 13.58 -5.77
C GLN A 84 -10.64 13.83 -6.30
N LEU A 85 -10.12 15.05 -6.17
CA LEU A 85 -8.75 15.39 -6.61
C LEU A 85 -7.71 14.56 -5.84
N SER A 86 -7.91 14.40 -4.54
CA SER A 86 -7.06 13.58 -3.67
C SER A 86 -7.08 12.11 -4.09
N ASN A 87 -8.26 11.57 -4.39
CA ASN A 87 -8.39 10.19 -4.90
C ASN A 87 -7.71 10.03 -6.25
N HIS A 88 -7.87 11.00 -7.15
CA HIS A 88 -7.22 10.98 -8.45
C HIS A 88 -5.69 10.96 -8.33
N ARG A 89 -5.12 11.82 -7.46
CA ARG A 89 -3.68 11.82 -7.16
C ARG A 89 -3.20 10.46 -6.66
N THR A 90 -3.93 9.88 -5.71
CA THR A 90 -3.63 8.56 -5.15
C THR A 90 -3.68 7.47 -6.22
N SER A 91 -4.71 7.50 -7.08
CA SER A 91 -4.85 6.59 -8.23
C SER A 91 -3.66 6.66 -9.19
N THR A 92 -3.16 7.88 -9.46
CA THR A 92 -1.97 8.04 -10.31
C THR A 92 -0.68 7.56 -9.63
N ALA A 93 -0.54 7.74 -8.31
CA ALA A 93 0.59 7.22 -7.54
C ALA A 93 0.58 5.68 -7.52
N LEU A 94 -0.60 5.08 -7.36
CA LEU A 94 -0.84 3.65 -7.45
C LEU A 94 -0.43 3.07 -8.80
N ARG A 95 -0.75 3.77 -9.88
CA ARG A 95 -0.36 3.35 -11.23
C ARG A 95 1.15 3.27 -11.41
N LYS A 96 1.91 4.22 -10.84
CA LYS A 96 3.38 4.17 -10.84
C LYS A 96 3.89 2.95 -10.08
N ILE A 97 3.33 2.67 -8.90
CA ILE A 97 3.67 1.47 -8.12
C ILE A 97 3.37 0.20 -8.94
N GLN A 98 2.22 0.14 -9.61
CA GLN A 98 1.86 -1.01 -10.45
C GLN A 98 2.81 -1.20 -11.65
N GLU A 99 3.32 -0.10 -12.21
CA GLU A 99 4.36 -0.13 -13.25
C GLU A 99 5.69 -0.67 -12.68
N ASP A 100 6.10 -0.24 -11.48
CA ASP A 100 7.32 -0.69 -10.79
C ASP A 100 7.28 -2.19 -10.45
N ILE A 101 6.13 -2.72 -10.00
CA ILE A 101 5.94 -4.15 -9.71
C ILE A 101 5.92 -4.99 -11.01
N GLY A 102 5.72 -4.37 -12.18
CA GLY A 102 5.65 -5.07 -13.46
C GLY A 102 4.31 -5.76 -13.74
N LEU A 103 3.30 -5.57 -12.89
CA LEU A 103 1.93 -6.12 -13.08
C LEU A 103 1.24 -5.55 -14.32
N LEU A 104 1.64 -4.38 -14.79
CA LEU A 104 1.17 -3.78 -16.03
C LEU A 104 1.95 -4.24 -17.27
N GLY A 105 3.14 -4.85 -17.13
CA GLY A 105 3.96 -5.28 -18.26
C GLY A 105 3.24 -6.22 -19.25
N PRO A 106 2.50 -7.24 -18.77
CA PRO A 106 1.72 -8.13 -19.64
C PRO A 106 0.55 -7.42 -20.35
N TYR A 107 -0.07 -6.42 -19.72
CA TYR A 107 -1.26 -5.73 -20.24
C TYR A 107 -0.94 -4.47 -21.05
N LEU A 108 0.21 -3.83 -20.80
CA LEU A 108 0.73 -2.68 -21.53
C LEU A 108 1.69 -3.07 -22.65
N ASN A 109 1.73 -4.35 -23.05
CA ASN A 109 2.47 -4.77 -24.23
C ASN A 109 1.84 -4.19 -25.50
N LYS A 110 1.95 -2.87 -25.67
CA LYS A 110 1.94 -2.22 -26.96
C LYS A 110 3.12 -2.82 -27.70
N LYS A 111 2.83 -3.83 -28.54
CA LYS A 111 3.71 -4.27 -29.61
C LYS A 111 4.24 -3.01 -30.31
N LYS A 112 5.46 -2.59 -29.97
CA LYS A 112 6.21 -1.69 -30.86
C LYS A 112 6.37 -2.49 -32.15
N PRO A 113 6.06 -1.92 -33.34
CA PRO A 113 6.26 -2.65 -34.59
C PRO A 113 7.76 -2.91 -34.73
N SER A 114 8.17 -4.14 -34.45
CA SER A 114 9.55 -4.59 -34.58
C SER A 114 9.94 -4.53 -36.05
N ARG A 115 10.86 -3.63 -36.38
CA ARG A 115 11.66 -3.70 -37.60
C ARG A 115 12.35 -5.07 -37.61
N LYS A 116 11.98 -5.91 -38.58
CA LYS A 116 12.57 -7.23 -38.82
C LYS A 116 14.09 -7.08 -38.93
N LYS A 117 14.84 -7.77 -38.07
CA LYS A 117 16.14 -8.31 -38.42
C LYS A 117 16.20 -9.75 -37.94
N GLN A 118 16.33 -10.61 -38.93
CA GLN A 118 16.30 -12.06 -38.90
C GLN A 118 17.63 -12.56 -38.35
N SER A 119 17.60 -13.35 -37.28
CA SER A 119 18.73 -14.19 -36.85
C SER A 119 18.16 -15.32 -36.01
N ASN A 120 18.33 -16.53 -36.51
CA ASN A 120 17.95 -17.78 -35.85
C ASN A 120 18.74 -17.93 -34.55
N GLY A 121 18.02 -18.10 -33.44
CA GLY A 121 18.59 -18.41 -32.15
C GLY A 121 17.45 -18.63 -31.15
N PHE A 122 17.41 -19.84 -30.58
CA PHE A 122 16.62 -20.29 -29.44
C PHE A 122 15.70 -19.24 -28.78
N VAL A 123 14.39 -19.51 -28.82
CA VAL A 123 13.37 -18.77 -28.07
C VAL A 123 13.66 -18.92 -26.58
N LYS A 124 14.40 -17.96 -26.02
CA LYS A 124 14.49 -17.78 -24.58
C LYS A 124 13.13 -17.21 -24.16
N GLN A 125 12.26 -18.09 -23.65
CA GLN A 125 11.08 -17.67 -22.91
C GLN A 125 11.54 -16.64 -21.89
N SER A 126 11.11 -15.39 -22.05
CA SER A 126 11.28 -14.39 -21.01
C SER A 126 10.36 -14.80 -19.87
N THR A 127 10.90 -15.58 -18.93
CA THR A 127 10.47 -15.47 -17.54
C THR A 127 10.46 -13.98 -17.22
N GLY A 128 9.36 -13.50 -16.63
CA GLY A 128 9.14 -12.10 -16.26
C GLY A 128 10.10 -11.64 -15.18
N ILE A 129 11.40 -11.61 -15.49
CA ILE A 129 12.45 -11.10 -14.62
C ILE A 129 12.45 -9.60 -14.82
N VAL A 130 11.92 -8.93 -13.80
CA VAL A 130 12.03 -7.51 -13.51
C VAL A 130 13.46 -7.06 -13.86
N LYS A 131 13.59 -6.13 -14.83
CA LYS A 131 14.87 -5.69 -15.40
C LYS A 131 15.70 -4.77 -14.50
N GLN A 132 15.26 -4.52 -13.27
CA GLN A 132 15.95 -3.71 -12.28
C GLN A 132 15.87 -4.42 -10.93
N PRO A 133 16.89 -4.35 -10.07
CA PRO A 133 16.70 -4.66 -8.65
C PRO A 133 15.71 -3.60 -8.14
N VAL A 134 14.43 -3.94 -8.12
CA VAL A 134 13.41 -3.11 -7.49
C VAL A 134 13.76 -3.11 -6.02
N ASP A 135 14.11 -1.95 -5.50
CA ASP A 135 14.33 -1.75 -4.07
C ASP A 135 13.01 -2.03 -3.35
N LEU A 136 12.92 -3.25 -2.85
CA LEU A 136 11.72 -3.87 -2.29
C LEU A 136 11.27 -3.12 -1.03
N ASP A 137 12.22 -2.56 -0.28
CA ASP A 137 11.98 -1.76 0.91
C ASP A 137 11.38 -0.39 0.56
N SER A 138 11.92 0.27 -0.48
CA SER A 138 11.34 1.52 -0.98
C SER A 138 9.91 1.32 -1.50
N LEU A 139 9.64 0.18 -2.14
CA LEU A 139 8.33 -0.16 -2.66
C LEU A 139 7.35 -0.46 -1.52
N HIS A 140 7.78 -1.21 -0.51
CA HIS A 140 7.01 -1.46 0.71
C HIS A 140 6.60 -0.16 1.40
N SER A 141 7.56 0.74 1.65
CA SER A 141 7.30 2.03 2.29
C SER A 141 6.33 2.89 1.48
N ARG A 142 6.47 2.92 0.15
CA ARG A 142 5.53 3.62 -0.74
C ARG A 142 4.13 3.06 -0.67
N ILE A 143 3.95 1.73 -0.76
CA ILE A 143 2.64 1.09 -0.63
C ILE A 143 2.03 1.41 0.74
N LEU A 144 2.80 1.27 1.83
CA LEU A 144 2.34 1.56 3.19
C LEU A 144 1.87 3.01 3.35
N SER A 145 2.64 3.98 2.80
CA SER A 145 2.26 5.39 2.84
C SER A 145 0.94 5.68 2.13
N GLN A 146 0.70 5.03 0.98
CA GLN A 146 -0.52 5.20 0.21
C GLN A 146 -1.69 4.45 0.85
N HIS A 147 -1.46 3.29 1.47
CA HIS A 147 -2.46 2.55 2.23
C HIS A 147 -2.93 3.37 3.45
N ALA A 148 -2.00 3.86 4.28
CA ALA A 148 -2.31 4.74 5.41
C ALA A 148 -3.11 5.98 4.96
N PHE A 149 -2.71 6.58 3.82
CA PHE A 149 -3.44 7.69 3.23
C PHE A 149 -4.87 7.33 2.82
N LEU A 150 -5.08 6.14 2.24
CA LEU A 150 -6.38 5.66 1.81
C LEU A 150 -7.32 5.38 2.99
N THR A 151 -6.78 4.90 4.10
CA THR A 151 -7.53 4.56 5.33
C THR A 151 -7.92 5.79 6.17
N SER A 152 -7.19 6.90 6.09
CA SER A 152 -7.42 8.07 6.94
C SER A 152 -8.61 8.96 6.50
N GLY A 153 -9.44 9.38 7.46
CA GLY A 153 -10.21 10.65 7.40
C GLY A 153 -11.40 10.73 6.43
N VAL A 154 -11.91 9.60 5.94
CA VAL A 154 -12.94 9.60 4.90
C VAL A 154 -14.34 9.19 5.39
N SER A 155 -14.42 8.30 6.38
CA SER A 155 -15.71 7.87 6.92
C SER A 155 -16.51 9.04 7.48
N GLU A 156 -15.81 9.98 8.14
CA GLU A 156 -16.34 11.23 8.71
C GLU A 156 -17.14 12.05 7.69
N PHE A 157 -16.83 11.91 6.39
CA PHE A 157 -17.55 12.63 5.34
C PHE A 157 -18.98 12.14 5.13
N LEU A 158 -19.24 10.83 5.25
CA LEU A 158 -20.60 10.28 5.13
C LEU A 158 -21.30 10.13 6.48
N THR A 159 -20.55 9.91 7.57
CA THR A 159 -21.13 9.72 8.90
C THR A 159 -21.47 11.04 9.56
N ASP A 160 -20.66 12.09 9.33
CA ASP A 160 -20.75 13.31 10.14
C ASP A 160 -21.15 14.50 9.26
N LEU A 161 -20.48 14.70 8.12
CA LEU A 161 -20.70 15.90 7.30
C LEU A 161 -22.08 15.93 6.62
N PHE A 162 -22.43 14.92 5.82
CA PHE A 162 -23.71 14.97 5.11
C PHE A 162 -24.93 14.85 6.02
N PRO A 163 -24.96 13.94 7.02
CA PRO A 163 -26.09 13.86 7.94
C PRO A 163 -26.33 15.18 8.67
N SER A 164 -25.27 15.83 9.18
CA SER A 164 -25.40 17.14 9.84
C SER A 164 -25.88 18.24 8.89
N THR A 165 -25.42 18.26 7.62
CA THR A 165 -25.92 19.25 6.65
C THR A 165 -27.39 19.04 6.28
N ILE A 166 -27.86 17.79 6.23
CA ILE A 166 -29.26 17.45 5.96
C ILE A 166 -30.13 17.81 7.16
N GLU A 167 -29.71 17.42 8.37
CA GLU A 167 -30.40 17.76 9.62
C GLU A 167 -30.50 19.27 9.81
N ALA A 168 -29.43 20.01 9.53
CA ALA A 168 -29.43 21.46 9.57
C ALA A 168 -30.39 22.07 8.52
N LEU A 169 -30.45 21.51 7.31
CA LEU A 169 -31.37 21.95 6.26
C LEU A 169 -32.83 21.70 6.66
N GLU A 170 -33.13 20.54 7.25
CA GLU A 170 -34.45 20.20 7.78
C GLU A 170 -34.85 21.13 8.94
N ALA A 171 -33.94 21.37 9.90
CA ALA A 171 -34.17 22.30 11.00
C ALA A 171 -34.46 23.72 10.49
N PHE A 172 -33.70 24.20 9.51
CA PHE A 172 -33.93 25.53 8.91
C PHE A 172 -35.29 25.64 8.21
N LYS A 173 -35.72 24.58 7.52
CA LYS A 173 -37.05 24.50 6.90
C LYS A 173 -38.17 24.65 7.92
N THR A 174 -38.03 24.01 9.09
CA THR A 174 -39.03 24.14 10.17
C THR A 174 -39.08 25.55 10.77
N LEU A 175 -37.93 26.22 10.89
CA LEU A 175 -37.83 27.58 11.43
C LEU A 175 -38.39 28.65 10.48
N ARG A 176 -38.28 28.45 9.16
CA ARG A 176 -38.80 29.38 8.14
C ARG A 176 -40.30 29.22 7.84
N SER A 177 -40.87 28.05 8.17
CA SER A 177 -42.28 27.70 7.92
C SER A 177 -43.39 28.56 8.57
N PRO A 178 -43.20 29.55 9.48
CA PRO A 178 -44.38 30.18 10.09
C PRO A 178 -45.14 31.27 9.30
N HIS A 179 -44.53 32.23 8.57
CA HIS A 179 -45.29 33.44 8.15
C HIS A 179 -44.77 34.13 6.88
N SER A 180 -45.32 33.80 5.69
CA SER A 180 -45.33 34.75 4.57
C SER A 180 -46.57 34.56 3.70
N ASN A 181 -47.59 35.39 3.90
CA ASN A 181 -48.88 35.37 3.19
C ASN A 181 -48.79 35.88 1.73
N GLN A 182 -47.64 35.77 1.06
CA GLN A 182 -47.46 36.20 -0.33
C GLN A 182 -47.12 35.01 -1.26
N PRO A 183 -48.05 34.59 -2.14
CA PRO A 183 -47.90 33.38 -2.94
C PRO A 183 -46.77 33.42 -3.99
N SER A 184 -46.31 34.60 -4.41
CA SER A 184 -45.25 34.76 -5.42
C SER A 184 -43.83 34.63 -4.87
N GLN A 185 -43.53 35.16 -3.69
CA GLN A 185 -42.22 35.01 -3.03
C GLN A 185 -42.02 33.60 -2.44
N GLN A 186 -43.11 32.98 -1.99
CA GLN A 186 -43.10 31.62 -1.45
C GLN A 186 -42.73 30.58 -2.52
N SER A 187 -43.14 30.79 -3.77
CA SER A 187 -42.80 29.90 -4.90
C SER A 187 -41.30 29.90 -5.21
N ASN A 188 -40.64 31.06 -5.20
CA ASN A 188 -39.22 31.17 -5.51
C ASN A 188 -38.34 30.66 -4.36
N ALA A 189 -38.72 30.94 -3.11
CA ALA A 189 -38.02 30.41 -1.94
C ALA A 189 -38.10 28.87 -1.88
N PHE A 190 -39.29 28.31 -2.11
CA PHE A 190 -39.50 26.86 -2.14
C PHE A 190 -38.74 26.17 -3.29
N LYS A 191 -38.66 26.81 -4.47
CA LYS A 191 -37.83 26.30 -5.59
C LYS A 191 -36.34 26.28 -5.23
N MET A 192 -35.82 27.36 -4.64
CA MET A 192 -34.41 27.43 -4.26
C MET A 192 -34.04 26.44 -3.14
N GLU A 193 -34.95 26.19 -2.19
CA GLU A 193 -34.76 25.17 -1.16
C GLU A 193 -34.69 23.75 -1.75
N ASN A 194 -35.57 23.42 -2.69
CA ASN A 194 -35.53 22.13 -3.38
C ASN A 194 -34.25 21.96 -4.22
N GLU A 195 -33.77 23.03 -4.87
CA GLU A 195 -32.49 23.01 -5.60
C GLU A 195 -31.29 22.77 -4.66
N ILE A 196 -31.29 23.38 -3.47
CA ILE A 196 -30.25 23.15 -2.45
C ILE A 196 -30.30 21.71 -1.95
N GLU A 197 -31.49 21.19 -1.68
CA GLU A 197 -31.68 19.80 -1.23
C GLU A 197 -31.20 18.80 -2.29
N ASP A 198 -31.56 19.02 -3.56
CA ASP A 198 -31.10 18.19 -4.68
C ASP A 198 -29.58 18.27 -4.86
N TYR A 199 -29.00 19.47 -4.71
CA TYR A 199 -27.56 19.65 -4.75
C TYR A 199 -26.86 18.84 -3.63
N VAL A 200 -27.32 18.93 -2.39
CA VAL A 200 -26.76 18.16 -1.25
C VAL A 200 -26.88 16.66 -1.50
N LYS A 201 -28.04 16.18 -1.99
CA LYS A 201 -28.23 14.77 -2.38
C LYS A 201 -27.25 14.33 -3.46
N HIS A 202 -27.08 15.15 -4.50
CA HIS A 202 -26.16 14.85 -5.58
C HIS A 202 -24.69 14.84 -5.11
N MET A 203 -24.29 15.76 -4.22
CA MET A 203 -22.97 15.76 -3.61
C MET A 203 -22.72 14.52 -2.74
N ARG A 204 -23.72 14.07 -1.98
CA ARG A 204 -23.66 12.81 -1.22
C ARG A 204 -23.43 11.61 -2.13
N ILE A 205 -24.15 11.52 -3.25
CA ILE A 205 -23.98 10.44 -4.23
C ILE A 205 -22.56 10.49 -4.82
N ARG A 206 -22.05 11.67 -5.18
CA ARG A 206 -20.68 11.83 -5.68
C ARG A 206 -19.64 11.37 -4.67
N ALA A 207 -19.76 11.80 -3.42
CA ALA A 207 -18.86 11.39 -2.36
C ALA A 207 -18.88 9.87 -2.11
N ASN A 208 -20.07 9.25 -2.13
CA ASN A 208 -20.21 7.81 -1.98
C ASN A 208 -19.53 7.03 -3.12
N ARG A 209 -19.63 7.51 -4.37
CA ARG A 209 -18.91 6.92 -5.51
C ARG A 209 -17.40 7.01 -5.34
N GLU A 210 -16.91 8.14 -4.86
CA GLU A 210 -15.48 8.35 -4.59
C GLU A 210 -14.98 7.48 -3.43
N LEU A 211 -15.81 7.24 -2.42
CA LEU A 211 -15.54 6.29 -1.34
C LEU A 211 -15.45 4.85 -1.83
N GLN A 212 -16.42 4.40 -2.63
CA GLN A 212 -16.35 3.10 -3.30
C GLN A 212 -15.11 3.00 -4.20
N HIS A 213 -14.69 4.10 -4.82
CA HIS A 213 -13.47 4.11 -5.61
C HIS A 213 -12.23 3.86 -4.75
N ARG A 214 -12.15 4.47 -3.56
CA ARG A 214 -11.07 4.21 -2.59
C ARG A 214 -11.08 2.79 -2.06
N ASP A 215 -12.25 2.24 -1.75
CA ASP A 215 -12.37 0.85 -1.31
C ASP A 215 -11.79 -0.12 -2.36
N ARG A 216 -12.12 0.08 -3.64
CA ARG A 216 -11.50 -0.65 -4.75
C ARG A 216 -9.99 -0.42 -4.86
N MET A 217 -9.47 0.76 -4.51
CA MET A 217 -8.04 1.01 -4.47
C MET A 217 -7.37 0.27 -3.32
N LEU A 218 -8.00 0.21 -2.15
CA LEU A 218 -7.53 -0.57 -1.00
C LEU A 218 -7.46 -2.05 -1.34
N SER A 219 -8.51 -2.63 -1.93
CA SER A 219 -8.45 -4.04 -2.35
C SER A 219 -7.35 -4.31 -3.39
N ARG A 220 -7.01 -3.33 -4.25
CA ARG A 220 -5.86 -3.45 -5.18
C ARG A 220 -4.53 -3.39 -4.45
N MET A 221 -4.43 -2.62 -3.37
CA MET A 221 -3.23 -2.58 -2.53
C MET A 221 -2.94 -3.93 -1.88
N ASP A 222 -3.97 -4.64 -1.44
CA ASP A 222 -3.81 -5.99 -0.88
C ASP A 222 -3.16 -6.94 -1.89
N VAL A 223 -3.56 -6.85 -3.16
CA VAL A 223 -2.91 -7.60 -4.25
C VAL A 223 -1.46 -7.17 -4.42
N TYR A 224 -1.14 -5.88 -4.35
CA TYR A 224 0.24 -5.40 -4.43
C TYR A 224 1.09 -5.89 -3.26
N PHE A 225 0.55 -5.94 -2.04
CA PHE A 225 1.22 -6.54 -0.89
C PHE A 225 1.49 -8.02 -1.10
N GLN A 226 0.52 -8.80 -1.59
CA GLN A 226 0.72 -10.21 -1.88
C GLN A 226 1.86 -10.44 -2.87
N VAL A 227 1.90 -9.66 -3.96
CA VAL A 227 2.98 -9.75 -4.95
C VAL A 227 4.31 -9.35 -4.34
N LEU A 228 4.37 -8.24 -3.61
CA LEU A 228 5.57 -7.81 -2.89
C LEU A 228 6.11 -8.90 -1.96
N TYR A 229 5.24 -9.50 -1.13
CA TYR A 229 5.64 -10.56 -0.21
C TYR A 229 6.14 -11.81 -0.93
N SER A 230 5.51 -12.19 -2.04
CA SER A 230 6.02 -13.31 -2.85
C SER A 230 7.41 -13.05 -3.44
N LEU A 231 7.68 -11.81 -3.88
CA LEU A 231 9.01 -11.41 -4.36
C LEU A 231 10.05 -11.43 -3.22
N MET A 232 9.68 -10.93 -2.03
CA MET A 232 10.55 -10.99 -0.85
C MET A 232 10.87 -12.44 -0.46
N GLN A 233 9.85 -13.31 -0.42
CA GLN A 233 10.02 -14.74 -0.14
C GLN A 233 10.89 -15.43 -1.19
N GLN A 234 10.79 -15.04 -2.47
CA GLN A 234 11.65 -15.58 -3.51
C GLN A 234 13.11 -15.20 -3.31
N GLU A 235 13.41 -13.95 -2.93
CA GLU A 235 14.79 -13.53 -2.63
C GLU A 235 15.32 -14.26 -1.41
N VAL A 236 14.55 -14.33 -0.32
CA VAL A 236 14.91 -15.10 0.88
C VAL A 236 15.13 -16.58 0.54
N ALA A 237 14.27 -17.19 -0.28
CA ALA A 237 14.44 -18.58 -0.70
C ALA A 237 15.69 -18.78 -1.56
N ARG A 238 16.06 -17.80 -2.40
CA ARG A 238 17.28 -17.82 -3.20
C ARG A 238 18.53 -17.74 -2.31
N GLU A 239 18.53 -16.83 -1.35
CA GLU A 239 19.61 -16.70 -0.37
C GLU A 239 19.72 -17.95 0.50
N THR A 240 18.59 -18.47 0.98
CA THR A 240 18.50 -19.73 1.75
C THR A 240 18.98 -20.91 0.92
N LYS A 241 18.69 -20.97 -0.39
CA LYS A 241 19.20 -22.02 -1.28
C LYS A 241 20.71 -21.92 -1.44
N ARG A 242 21.26 -20.70 -1.53
CA ARG A 242 22.71 -20.48 -1.58
C ARG A 242 23.37 -20.91 -0.28
N ASP A 243 22.79 -20.53 0.86
CA ASP A 243 23.25 -20.94 2.19
C ASP A 243 23.18 -22.46 2.37
N SER A 244 22.08 -23.09 1.95
CA SER A 244 21.92 -24.55 1.94
C SER A 244 22.99 -25.25 1.08
N SER A 245 23.40 -24.65 -0.05
CA SER A 245 24.48 -25.19 -0.87
C SER A 245 25.84 -25.12 -0.16
N ALA A 246 26.11 -24.03 0.57
CA ALA A 246 27.29 -23.91 1.41
C ALA A 246 27.25 -24.94 2.56
N MET A 247 26.10 -25.09 3.22
CA MET A 247 25.88 -26.08 4.28
C MET A 247 26.13 -27.51 3.81
N LYS A 248 25.65 -27.88 2.61
CA LYS A 248 25.94 -29.19 1.99
C LYS A 248 27.44 -29.40 1.80
N SER A 249 28.18 -28.36 1.43
CA SER A 249 29.63 -28.44 1.23
C SER A 249 30.39 -28.63 2.55
N ILE A 250 30.00 -27.91 3.60
CA ILE A 250 30.58 -28.08 4.95
C ILE A 250 30.27 -29.48 5.49
N SER A 251 29.03 -29.95 5.35
CA SER A 251 28.64 -31.30 5.77
C SER A 251 29.46 -32.37 5.05
N LEU A 252 29.69 -32.22 3.74
CA LEU A 252 30.55 -33.14 2.99
C LEU A 252 31.98 -33.16 3.54
N LEU A 253 32.53 -31.99 3.84
CA LEU A 253 33.87 -31.86 4.42
C LEU A 253 33.96 -32.56 5.79
N THR A 254 32.95 -32.40 6.64
CA THR A 254 32.89 -33.10 7.94
C THR A 254 32.77 -34.61 7.79
N MET A 255 32.02 -35.10 6.80
CA MET A 255 31.89 -36.54 6.53
C MET A 255 33.19 -37.18 6.06
N ILE A 256 34.10 -36.41 5.45
CA ILE A 256 35.42 -36.88 5.05
C ILE A 256 36.40 -36.83 6.24
N PHE A 257 36.47 -35.70 6.95
CA PHE A 257 37.47 -35.51 8.00
C PHE A 257 37.15 -36.27 9.30
N LEU A 258 35.88 -36.42 9.67
CA LEU A 258 35.51 -37.05 10.94
C LEU A 258 35.91 -38.54 11.03
N PRO A 259 35.63 -39.40 10.03
CA PRO A 259 36.14 -40.78 10.04
C PRO A 259 37.67 -40.85 9.88
N ALA A 260 38.27 -39.99 9.06
CA ALA A 260 39.73 -39.96 8.89
C ALA A 260 40.47 -39.62 10.21
N THR A 261 39.97 -38.64 10.96
CA THR A 261 40.52 -38.23 12.27
C THR A 261 40.26 -39.26 13.36
N ALA A 262 39.09 -39.90 13.38
CA ALA A 262 38.79 -40.99 14.31
C ALA A 262 39.75 -42.18 14.11
N ILE A 263 39.96 -42.59 12.86
CA ILE A 263 40.87 -43.69 12.51
C ILE A 263 42.32 -43.32 12.77
N ALA A 264 42.73 -42.08 12.47
CA ALA A 264 44.07 -41.59 12.81
C ALA A 264 44.33 -41.66 14.32
N THR A 265 43.36 -41.25 15.15
CA THR A 265 43.47 -41.33 16.62
C THR A 265 43.61 -42.77 17.11
N VAL A 266 42.85 -43.70 16.52
CA VAL A 266 42.90 -45.13 16.91
C VAL A 266 44.19 -45.80 16.47
N ILE A 267 44.71 -45.48 15.27
CA ILE A 267 45.91 -46.13 14.71
C ILE A 267 47.21 -45.48 15.23
N SER A 268 47.19 -44.20 15.64
CA SER A 268 48.38 -43.46 16.08
C SER A 268 49.22 -44.15 17.18
N PRO A 269 48.64 -44.82 18.19
CA PRO A 269 49.43 -45.54 19.20
C PRO A 269 50.06 -46.85 18.71
N PHE A 270 49.63 -47.37 17.55
CA PHE A 270 50.10 -48.64 16.99
C PHE A 270 51.18 -48.46 15.91
N ILE A 271 51.53 -47.22 15.55
CA ILE A 271 52.59 -46.91 14.58
C ILE A 271 53.89 -46.65 15.36
N ASP A 272 54.83 -47.58 15.31
CA ASP A 272 56.19 -47.39 15.86
C ASP A 272 56.98 -46.38 15.02
N LEU A 273 57.29 -45.23 15.61
CA LEU A 273 58.20 -44.23 15.07
C LEU A 273 59.58 -44.44 15.70
N ASP A 274 60.46 -45.13 15.00
CA ASP A 274 61.83 -45.41 15.43
C ASP A 274 62.62 -44.08 15.53
N ALA A 275 62.81 -43.55 16.75
CA ALA A 275 63.30 -42.20 17.00
C ALA A 275 64.82 -42.01 16.79
N ASP A 276 65.54 -43.07 16.38
CA ASP A 276 67.01 -43.12 16.47
C ASP A 276 67.74 -43.16 15.11
N LYS A 277 67.05 -42.84 14.01
CA LYS A 277 67.69 -42.73 12.68
C LYS A 277 67.30 -41.42 12.01
N THR A 278 68.33 -40.65 11.66
CA THR A 278 68.31 -39.40 10.91
C THR A 278 67.87 -39.57 9.44
N ARG A 279 66.78 -40.31 9.21
CA ARG A 279 66.06 -40.49 7.95
C ARG A 279 64.60 -40.71 8.29
N LEU A 280 63.71 -39.90 7.73
CA LEU A 280 62.27 -40.12 7.72
C LEU A 280 61.97 -41.46 7.02
N VAL A 281 61.98 -42.56 7.77
CA VAL A 281 61.52 -43.86 7.28
C VAL A 281 60.02 -43.87 7.52
N MET A 282 59.22 -43.76 6.45
CA MET A 282 57.79 -44.03 6.54
C MET A 282 57.60 -45.41 7.17
N ALA A 283 56.86 -45.49 8.28
CA ALA A 283 56.53 -46.75 8.91
C ALA A 283 55.91 -47.69 7.85
N PRO A 284 56.32 -48.98 7.76
CA PRO A 284 55.81 -49.93 6.74
C PRO A 284 54.29 -50.09 6.75
N GLN A 285 53.64 -49.68 7.84
CA GLN A 285 52.21 -49.80 8.10
C GLN A 285 51.39 -48.60 7.62
N PHE A 286 51.98 -47.59 6.96
CA PHE A 286 51.24 -46.43 6.43
C PHE A 286 50.11 -46.82 5.46
N TYR A 287 50.23 -47.96 4.78
CA TYR A 287 49.18 -48.51 3.93
C TYR A 287 47.91 -48.93 4.71
N VAL A 288 48.05 -49.33 5.98
CA VAL A 288 46.92 -49.75 6.83
C VAL A 288 45.95 -48.59 7.09
N PHE A 289 46.46 -47.38 7.24
CA PHE A 289 45.63 -46.18 7.36
C PHE A 289 44.71 -46.01 6.14
N TRP A 290 45.26 -46.11 4.93
CA TRP A 290 44.48 -45.99 3.69
C TRP A 290 43.54 -47.17 3.47
N ALA A 291 43.95 -48.39 3.85
CA ALA A 291 43.14 -49.59 3.73
C ALA A 291 41.86 -49.56 4.59
N VAL A 292 41.88 -48.87 5.73
CA VAL A 292 40.72 -48.78 6.65
C VAL A 292 39.95 -47.46 6.50
N SER A 293 40.64 -46.33 6.30
CA SER A 293 39.98 -45.02 6.20
C SER A 293 39.18 -44.82 4.92
N ALA A 294 39.66 -45.31 3.78
CA ALA A 294 38.97 -45.22 2.50
C ALA A 294 37.60 -45.96 2.49
N PRO A 295 37.48 -47.24 2.90
CA PRO A 295 36.18 -47.91 2.90
C PRO A 295 35.19 -47.30 3.91
N VAL A 296 35.66 -46.83 5.07
CA VAL A 296 34.80 -46.20 6.08
C VAL A 296 34.25 -44.86 5.59
N THR A 297 35.08 -44.01 4.98
CA THR A 297 34.62 -42.75 4.36
C THR A 297 33.63 -43.01 3.23
N ILE A 298 33.89 -44.00 2.37
CA ILE A 298 32.96 -44.41 1.31
C ILE A 298 31.63 -44.88 1.90
N ALA A 299 31.65 -45.70 2.96
CA ALA A 299 30.44 -46.20 3.61
C ALA A 299 29.58 -45.05 4.20
N VAL A 300 30.22 -44.07 4.84
CA VAL A 300 29.52 -42.88 5.40
C VAL A 300 28.89 -42.04 4.29
N ILE A 301 29.59 -41.81 3.18
CA ILE A 301 29.06 -41.06 2.03
C ILE A 301 27.89 -41.81 1.37
N ILE A 302 28.01 -43.13 1.17
CA ILE A 302 26.93 -43.95 0.62
C ILE A 302 25.70 -43.89 1.52
N ALA A 303 25.87 -44.04 2.84
CA ALA A 303 24.77 -43.95 3.79
C ALA A 303 24.06 -42.58 3.72
N TRP A 304 24.81 -41.48 3.56
CA TRP A 304 24.24 -40.15 3.39
C TRP A 304 23.46 -39.98 2.09
N ILE A 305 24.00 -40.48 0.96
CA ILE A 305 23.30 -40.44 -0.34
C ILE A 305 22.00 -41.24 -0.27
N MET A 306 22.04 -42.44 0.33
CA MET A 306 20.85 -43.27 0.53
C MET A 306 19.81 -42.58 1.42
N TRP A 307 20.24 -41.87 2.47
CA TRP A 307 19.35 -41.09 3.32
C TRP A 307 18.70 -39.94 2.55
N LEU A 308 19.48 -39.18 1.77
CA LEU A 308 18.97 -38.09 0.94
C LEU A 308 17.93 -38.58 -0.07
N GLN A 309 18.23 -39.67 -0.78
CA GLN A 309 17.31 -40.27 -1.75
C GLN A 309 16.03 -40.77 -1.07
N ARG A 310 16.13 -41.40 0.11
CA ARG A 310 14.95 -41.80 0.88
C ARG A 310 14.11 -40.62 1.34
N ALA A 311 14.74 -39.51 1.76
CA ALA A 311 14.03 -38.30 2.15
C ALA A 311 13.30 -37.64 0.96
N GLU A 312 13.89 -37.68 -0.24
CA GLU A 312 13.24 -37.20 -1.48
C GLU A 312 12.06 -38.09 -1.89
N ILE A 313 12.21 -39.42 -1.83
CA ILE A 313 11.14 -40.38 -2.14
C ILE A 313 10.00 -40.29 -1.11
N ALA A 314 10.31 -40.14 0.17
CA ALA A 314 9.31 -39.99 1.23
C ALA A 314 8.48 -38.70 1.06
N ARG A 315 9.08 -37.59 0.62
CA ARG A 315 8.34 -36.36 0.28
C ARG A 315 7.39 -36.54 -0.90
N PHE A 316 7.74 -37.39 -1.87
CA PHE A 316 6.89 -37.66 -3.03
C PHE A 316 5.69 -38.56 -2.69
N ILE A 317 5.84 -39.45 -1.71
CA ILE A 317 4.80 -40.41 -1.28
C ILE A 317 3.88 -39.80 -0.21
N TYR A 318 4.39 -38.96 0.69
CA TYR A 318 3.62 -38.39 1.81
C TYR A 318 3.25 -36.90 1.62
N GLY A 319 3.46 -36.33 0.44
CA GLY A 319 3.15 -34.92 0.15
C GLY A 319 1.67 -34.65 -0.16
N THR A 320 0.86 -34.51 0.89
CA THR A 320 -0.31 -33.60 0.93
C THR A 320 -0.05 -32.52 1.96
#